data_AF-A0A958TG49-F1
#
_entry.id   AF-A0A958TG49-F1
#
_cell.length_a   1.000
_cell.length_b   1.000
_cell.length_c   1.000
_cell.angle_alpha   90.00
_cell.angle_beta   90.00
_cell.angle_gamma   90.00
#
_symmetry.space_group_name_H-M   'P 1'
#
loop_
_entity.id
_entity.type
_entity.pdbx_description
1 polymer ?
#
loop_
_entity_poly.entity_id
_entity_poly.type
_entity_poly.pdbx_seq_one_letter_code
_entity_poly.pdbx_strand_id
1 'polypeptide(L)'
;MKKLNLIDKFVFFFNSLAATLLLLSFILPFIEPKKFAFLSVLSLTVPFLILVNILFVVYWLLKVKKQLLLSLIVLIFDYSYLGSFYKFSSSKQVEDKDNIAVMNYNVRLFNLFKWIPEEDIPQKIEAFINDKKPDIISMQEYRQDENI
;
A
#
# COMPACT_ATOMS: atom_id res chain seq x y z
N MET A 1 -14.13 27.58 17.29
CA MET A 1 -13.09 27.35 18.32
C MET A 1 -13.46 27.77 19.75
N LYS A 2 -14.58 28.49 20.00
CA LYS A 2 -14.94 29.03 21.33
C LYS A 2 -15.35 27.98 22.41
N LYS A 3 -15.27 26.67 22.15
CA LYS A 3 -15.65 25.57 23.08
C LYS A 3 -14.58 24.46 23.22
N LEU A 4 -13.35 24.68 22.74
CA LEU A 4 -12.25 23.72 22.86
C LEU A 4 -11.28 24.16 23.95
N ASN A 5 -10.88 23.22 24.82
CA ASN A 5 -9.79 23.44 25.77
C ASN A 5 -8.43 23.48 25.03
N LEU A 6 -7.34 23.81 25.74
CA LEU A 6 -6.02 23.96 25.11
C LEU A 6 -5.53 22.66 24.44
N ILE A 7 -5.75 21.51 25.09
CA ILE A 7 -5.40 20.19 24.54
C ILE A 7 -6.17 19.93 23.24
N ASP A 8 -7.48 20.16 23.24
CA ASP A 8 -8.32 19.96 22.05
C ASP A 8 -7.94 20.90 20.90
N LYS A 9 -7.46 22.11 21.19
CA LYS A 9 -6.93 23.01 20.15
C LYS A 9 -5.65 22.43 19.54
N PHE A 10 -4.76 21.90 20.36
CA PHE A 10 -3.53 21.26 19.90
C PHE A 10 -3.84 20.02 19.07
N VAL A 11 -4.73 19.15 19.57
CA VAL A 11 -5.20 17.96 18.83
C VAL A 11 -5.85 18.37 17.50
N PHE A 12 -6.65 19.43 17.49
CA PHE A 12 -7.28 19.91 16.24
C PHE A 12 -6.26 20.48 15.25
N PHE A 13 -5.16 21.07 15.74
CA PHE A 13 -4.06 21.51 14.88
C PHE A 13 -3.39 20.32 14.17
N PHE A 14 -3.03 19.25 14.89
CA PHE A 14 -2.47 18.05 14.26
C PHE A 14 -3.48 17.33 13.37
N ASN A 15 -4.76 17.33 13.74
CA ASN A 15 -5.82 16.84 12.88
C ASN A 15 -5.85 17.60 11.54
N SER A 16 -5.83 18.93 11.62
CA SER A 16 -5.81 19.78 10.43
C SER A 16 -4.58 19.53 9.57
N LEU A 17 -3.41 19.39 10.19
CA LEU A 17 -2.18 19.07 9.47
C LEU A 17 -2.27 17.71 8.75
N ALA A 18 -2.73 16.66 9.44
CA ALA A 18 -2.88 15.33 8.86
C ALA A 18 -3.92 15.31 7.72
N ALA A 19 -5.04 16.01 7.89
CA ALA A 19 -6.07 16.14 6.86
C ALA A 19 -5.56 16.90 5.63
N THR A 20 -4.81 17.99 5.82
CA THR A 20 -4.20 18.75 4.72
C THR A 20 -3.16 17.93 3.97
N LEU A 21 -2.29 17.20 4.68
CA LEU A 21 -1.28 16.32 4.05
C LEU A 21 -1.95 15.22 3.23
N LEU A 22 -3.04 14.63 3.73
CA LEU A 22 -3.81 13.63 2.99
C LEU A 22 -4.44 14.24 1.72
N LEU A 23 -5.03 15.43 1.80
CA LEU A 23 -5.57 16.12 0.61
C LEU A 23 -4.48 16.45 -0.43
N LEU A 24 -3.32 16.92 0.01
CA LEU A 24 -2.19 17.19 -0.90
C LEU A 24 -1.69 15.91 -1.59
N SER A 25 -1.85 14.76 -0.94
CA SER A 25 -1.45 13.48 -1.53
C SER A 25 -2.22 13.11 -2.81
N PHE A 26 -3.42 13.68 -3.01
CA PHE A 26 -4.24 13.42 -4.20
C PHE A 26 -3.64 14.00 -5.49
N ILE A 27 -2.74 14.98 -5.36
CA ILE A 27 -2.08 15.61 -6.49
C ILE A 27 -0.87 14.77 -6.94
N LEU A 28 -0.31 13.93 -6.04
CA LEU A 28 0.92 13.18 -6.30
C LEU A 28 0.88 12.30 -7.55
N PRO A 29 -0.21 11.58 -7.88
CA PRO A 29 -0.27 10.78 -9.11
C PRO A 29 -0.08 11.60 -10.40
N PHE A 30 -0.30 12.91 -10.36
CA PHE A 30 -0.16 13.81 -11.50
C PHE A 30 1.18 14.54 -11.55
N ILE A 31 2.05 14.35 -10.55
CA ILE A 31 3.35 15.01 -10.47
C ILE A 31 4.42 14.02 -10.93
N GLU A 32 5.22 14.42 -11.92
CA GLU A 32 6.39 13.64 -12.33
C GLU A 32 7.37 13.44 -11.16
N PRO A 33 7.63 12.20 -10.70
CA PRO A 33 8.49 11.94 -9.55
C PRO A 33 9.92 12.46 -9.73
N LYS A 34 10.41 12.53 -10.97
CA LYS A 34 11.73 13.06 -11.31
C LYS A 34 11.91 14.53 -10.90
N LYS A 35 10.84 15.33 -10.94
CA LYS A 35 10.88 16.76 -10.59
C LYS A 35 10.70 16.99 -9.08
N PHE A 36 9.98 16.10 -8.39
CA PHE A 36 9.65 16.23 -6.97
C PHE A 36 9.79 14.90 -6.22
N ALA A 37 11.02 14.37 -6.17
CA ALA A 37 11.29 13.07 -5.55
C ALA A 37 10.89 13.02 -4.07
N PHE A 38 11.20 14.08 -3.29
CA PHE A 38 10.82 14.15 -1.88
C PHE A 38 9.30 14.14 -1.68
N LEU A 39 8.57 14.86 -2.55
CA LEU A 39 7.11 14.89 -2.49
C LEU A 39 6.51 13.53 -2.88
N SER A 40 7.18 12.77 -3.76
CA SER A 40 6.77 11.42 -4.13
C SER A 40 6.87 10.44 -2.96
N VAL A 41 7.80 10.65 -2.01
CA VAL A 41 7.88 9.84 -0.77
C VAL A 41 6.63 10.01 0.09
N LEU A 42 5.92 11.14 0.01
CA LEU A 42 4.65 11.34 0.71
C LEU A 42 3.60 10.28 0.33
N SER A 43 3.65 9.74 -0.90
CA SER A 43 2.74 8.69 -1.36
C SER A 43 2.82 7.41 -0.50
N LEU A 44 4.01 7.08 -0.01
CA LEU A 44 4.24 5.94 0.90
C LEU A 44 3.56 6.15 2.25
N THR A 45 3.34 7.39 2.65
CA THR A 45 2.73 7.75 3.93
C THR A 45 1.21 7.80 3.89
N VAL A 46 0.59 7.75 2.70
CA VAL A 46 -0.88 7.88 2.53
C VAL A 46 -1.68 6.87 3.37
N PRO A 47 -1.35 5.55 3.39
CA PRO A 47 -2.07 4.60 4.23
C PRO A 47 -2.01 4.96 5.73
N PHE A 48 -0.88 5.49 6.19
CA PHE A 48 -0.71 5.96 7.57
C PHE A 48 -1.50 7.24 7.85
N LEU A 49 -1.53 8.18 6.90
CA LEU A 49 -2.33 9.40 7.00
C LEU A 49 -3.83 9.09 7.08
N ILE A 50 -4.32 8.10 6.33
CA ILE A 50 -5.69 7.60 6.41
C ILE A 50 -5.98 7.07 7.80
N LEU A 51 -5.11 6.20 8.33
CA LEU A 51 -5.27 5.64 9.69
C LEU A 51 -5.30 6.74 10.76
N VAL A 52 -4.40 7.73 10.68
CA VAL A 52 -4.36 8.88 11.60
C VAL A 52 -5.66 9.70 11.51
N ASN A 53 -6.18 9.94 10.31
CA ASN A 53 -7.45 10.65 10.15
C ASN A 53 -8.64 9.85 10.72
N ILE A 54 -8.65 8.51 10.59
CA ILE A 54 -9.64 7.64 11.22
C ILE A 54 -9.57 7.77 12.75
N LEU A 55 -8.36 7.76 13.33
CA LEU A 55 -8.17 7.97 14.77
C LEU A 55 -8.70 9.34 15.23
N PHE A 56 -8.52 10.39 14.43
CA PHE A 56 -9.11 11.70 14.72
C PHE A 56 -10.65 11.68 14.64
N VAL A 57 -11.25 11.00 13.66
CA VAL A 57 -12.71 10.81 13.61
C VAL A 57 -13.18 10.16 14.90
N VAL A 58 -12.55 9.06 15.32
CA VAL A 58 -12.90 8.33 16.56
C VAL A 58 -12.74 9.23 17.78
N TYR A 59 -11.61 9.94 17.91
CA TYR A 59 -11.35 10.86 19.02
C TYR A 59 -12.44 11.92 19.15
N TRP A 60 -12.81 12.58 18.05
CA TRP A 60 -13.81 13.65 18.07
C TRP A 60 -15.24 13.12 18.19
N LEU A 61 -15.50 11.90 17.70
CA LEU A 61 -16.77 11.19 17.88
C LEU A 61 -17.01 10.87 19.36
N LEU A 62 -16.01 10.32 20.07
CA LEU A 62 -16.10 10.04 21.51
C LEU A 62 -16.36 11.29 22.35
N LYS A 63 -15.87 12.45 21.90
CA LYS A 63 -16.12 13.75 22.54
C LYS A 63 -17.39 14.46 22.04
N VAL A 64 -18.09 13.89 21.05
CA VAL A 64 -19.28 14.46 20.39
C VAL A 64 -19.03 15.90 19.91
N LYS A 65 -17.91 16.09 19.18
CA LYS A 65 -17.43 17.40 18.72
C LYS A 65 -17.44 17.50 17.20
N LYS A 66 -17.96 18.62 16.67
CA LYS A 66 -18.06 18.89 15.21
C LYS A 66 -16.73 18.83 14.45
N GLN A 67 -15.60 18.93 15.15
CA GLN A 67 -14.25 18.76 14.59
C GLN A 67 -14.05 17.41 13.89
N LEU A 68 -14.87 16.39 14.23
CA LEU A 68 -14.88 15.09 13.54
C LEU A 68 -15.14 15.24 12.03
N LEU A 69 -15.87 16.28 11.61
CA LEU A 69 -16.24 16.51 10.22
C LEU A 69 -15.03 16.75 9.32
N LEU A 70 -13.95 17.34 9.84
CA LEU A 70 -12.76 17.63 9.03
C LEU A 70 -12.16 16.34 8.47
N SER A 71 -11.76 15.43 9.35
CA SER A 71 -11.16 14.15 8.96
C SER A 71 -12.17 13.26 8.24
N LEU A 72 -13.45 13.27 8.66
CA LEU A 72 -14.49 12.48 8.02
C LEU A 72 -14.71 12.89 6.55
N ILE A 73 -14.80 14.19 6.28
CA ILE A 73 -14.98 14.69 4.91
C ILE A 73 -13.77 14.30 4.06
N VAL A 74 -12.54 14.54 4.55
CA VAL A 74 -11.33 14.18 3.81
C VAL A 74 -11.27 12.67 3.52
N LEU A 75 -11.63 11.81 4.47
CA LEU A 75 -11.68 10.36 4.28
C LEU A 75 -12.74 9.92 3.26
N ILE A 76 -13.91 10.57 3.23
CA ILE A 76 -14.94 10.28 2.23
C ILE A 76 -14.45 10.66 0.83
N PHE A 77 -13.80 11.82 0.70
CA PHE A 77 -13.18 12.24 -0.55
C PHE A 77 -12.06 11.29 -0.98
N ASP A 78 -11.18 10.91 -0.06
CA ASP A 78 -10.11 9.93 -0.28
C ASP A 78 -10.64 8.61 -0.84
N TYR A 79 -11.62 8.02 -0.14
CA TYR A 79 -12.22 6.75 -0.56
C TYR A 79 -12.90 6.85 -1.94
N SER A 80 -13.51 8.00 -2.25
CA SER A 80 -14.13 8.24 -3.55
C SER A 80 -13.11 8.43 -4.68
N TYR A 81 -11.93 8.95 -4.37
CA TYR A 81 -10.90 9.30 -5.35
C TYR A 81 -9.87 8.18 -5.57
N LEU A 82 -9.27 7.65 -4.50
CA LEU A 82 -8.27 6.57 -4.57
C LEU A 82 -8.89 5.17 -4.58
N GLY A 83 -10.17 5.06 -4.20
CA GLY A 83 -10.82 3.77 -4.01
C GLY A 83 -10.37 3.09 -2.71
N SER A 84 -10.67 1.80 -2.59
CA SER A 84 -10.25 1.04 -1.42
C SER A 84 -8.82 0.52 -1.56
N PHE A 85 -7.97 0.84 -0.59
CA PHE A 85 -6.67 0.18 -0.41
C PHE A 85 -6.79 -1.31 -0.08
N TYR A 86 -7.97 -1.75 0.36
CA TYR A 86 -8.24 -3.13 0.73
C TYR A 86 -9.45 -3.68 -0.01
N LYS A 87 -9.26 -4.79 -0.74
CA LYS A 87 -10.36 -5.50 -1.39
C LYS A 87 -10.63 -6.78 -0.61
N PHE A 88 -11.78 -6.84 0.06
CA PHE A 88 -12.29 -8.10 0.61
C PHE A 88 -12.66 -9.00 -0.58
N SER A 89 -11.78 -9.93 -0.95
CA SER A 89 -12.11 -11.02 -1.85
C SER A 89 -12.22 -12.32 -1.06
N SER A 90 -13.30 -13.06 -1.24
CA SER A 90 -13.26 -14.49 -0.96
C SER A 90 -12.89 -15.18 -2.26
N SER A 91 -11.72 -15.83 -2.31
CA SER A 91 -11.48 -16.81 -3.36
C SER A 91 -12.44 -17.96 -3.10
N LYS A 92 -13.46 -18.12 -3.96
CA LYS A 92 -14.12 -19.41 -4.05
C LYS A 92 -13.16 -20.30 -4.82
N GLN A 93 -12.55 -21.27 -4.15
CA GLN A 93 -11.88 -22.34 -4.85
C GLN A 93 -12.96 -23.16 -5.56
N VAL A 94 -13.26 -22.75 -6.78
CA VAL A 94 -14.07 -23.55 -7.69
C VAL A 94 -13.08 -24.51 -8.31
N GLU A 95 -13.12 -25.77 -7.89
CA GLU A 95 -12.37 -26.82 -8.57
C GLU A 95 -13.02 -27.06 -9.94
N ASP A 96 -12.36 -26.55 -10.97
CA ASP A 96 -12.70 -26.79 -12.36
C ASP A 96 -11.46 -27.38 -13.05
N LYS A 97 -11.68 -28.34 -13.94
CA LYS A 97 -10.63 -28.96 -14.74
C LYS A 97 -10.05 -27.99 -15.78
N ASP A 98 -10.82 -26.96 -16.14
CA ASP A 98 -10.43 -25.93 -17.10
C ASP A 98 -9.77 -24.71 -16.41
N ASN A 99 -9.51 -24.78 -15.10
CA ASN A 99 -8.78 -23.74 -14.40
C ASN A 99 -7.33 -23.64 -14.89
N ILE A 100 -6.85 -22.41 -15.02
CA ILE A 100 -5.46 -22.11 -15.40
C ILE A 100 -4.71 -21.60 -14.16
N ALA A 101 -3.65 -22.31 -13.77
CA ALA A 101 -2.74 -21.90 -12.72
C ALA A 101 -1.71 -20.89 -13.25
N VAL A 102 -1.76 -19.66 -12.74
CA VAL A 102 -0.84 -18.59 -13.13
C VAL A 102 0.09 -18.24 -11.97
N MET A 103 1.40 -18.32 -12.19
CA MET A 103 2.44 -17.90 -11.25
C MET A 103 3.07 -16.58 -11.72
N ASN A 104 3.13 -15.61 -10.81
CA ASN A 104 3.90 -14.38 -10.98
C ASN A 104 5.02 -14.40 -9.93
N TYR A 105 6.28 -14.44 -10.36
CA TYR A 105 7.41 -14.63 -9.46
C TYR A 105 8.63 -13.75 -9.82
N ASN A 106 9.03 -12.88 -8.90
CA ASN A 106 10.30 -12.18 -8.99
C ASN A 106 11.42 -13.09 -8.49
N VAL A 107 12.29 -13.54 -9.41
CA VAL A 107 13.40 -14.47 -9.12
C VAL A 107 14.66 -13.77 -8.64
N ARG A 108 14.65 -12.43 -8.52
CA ARG A 108 15.75 -11.59 -8.00
C ARG A 108 17.10 -11.95 -8.61
N LEU A 109 17.17 -12.06 -9.94
CA LEU A 109 18.37 -12.44 -10.69
C LEU A 109 19.00 -13.75 -10.18
N PHE A 110 18.19 -14.68 -9.66
CA PHE A 110 18.63 -15.95 -9.07
C PHE A 110 19.74 -15.80 -8.02
N ASN A 111 19.68 -14.73 -7.22
CA ASN A 111 20.68 -14.41 -6.18
C ASN A 111 22.11 -14.18 -6.73
N LEU A 112 22.25 -13.65 -7.95
CA LEU A 112 23.55 -13.30 -8.56
C LEU A 112 24.53 -12.58 -7.61
N PHE A 113 24.03 -11.63 -6.82
CA PHE A 113 24.86 -10.83 -5.91
C PHE A 113 25.16 -11.50 -4.57
N LYS A 114 24.72 -12.76 -4.37
CA LYS A 114 24.91 -13.53 -3.14
C LYS A 114 24.49 -12.79 -1.87
N TRP A 115 23.42 -12.00 -1.97
CA TRP A 115 22.84 -11.26 -0.85
C TRP A 115 22.10 -12.19 0.11
N ILE A 116 21.65 -13.35 -0.39
CA ILE A 116 21.23 -14.47 0.43
C ILE A 116 22.47 -15.38 0.58
N PRO A 117 22.93 -15.67 1.81
CA PRO A 117 24.12 -16.50 2.07
C PRO A 117 23.80 -17.98 1.89
N GLU A 118 23.35 -18.33 0.68
CA GLU A 118 22.92 -19.66 0.27
C GLU A 118 23.27 -19.86 -1.19
N GLU A 119 23.90 -20.99 -1.52
CA GLU A 119 24.49 -21.22 -2.84
C GLU A 119 23.53 -21.85 -3.85
N ASP A 120 22.46 -22.50 -3.38
CA ASP A 120 21.52 -23.30 -4.19
C ASP A 120 20.19 -22.58 -4.46
N ILE A 121 20.16 -21.24 -4.36
CA ILE A 121 18.95 -20.44 -4.62
C ILE A 121 18.36 -20.70 -6.01
N PRO A 122 19.13 -20.77 -7.12
CA PRO A 122 18.57 -21.10 -8.43
C PRO A 122 17.82 -22.44 -8.44
N GLN A 123 18.41 -23.48 -7.83
CA GLN A 123 17.84 -24.82 -7.75
C GLN A 123 16.59 -24.85 -6.87
N LYS A 124 16.57 -24.07 -5.79
CA LYS A 124 15.37 -23.93 -4.93
C LYS A 124 14.23 -23.21 -5.64
N ILE A 125 14.54 -22.18 -6.43
CA ILE A 125 13.55 -21.49 -7.28
C ILE A 125 12.97 -22.46 -8.30
N GLU A 126 13.81 -23.23 -8.99
CA GLU A 126 13.39 -24.26 -9.94
C GLU A 126 12.53 -25.33 -9.26
N ALA A 127 12.99 -25.88 -8.14
CA ALA A 127 12.25 -26.88 -7.39
C ALA A 127 10.88 -26.37 -6.92
N PHE A 128 10.80 -25.10 -6.51
CA PHE A 128 9.55 -24.47 -6.12
C PHE A 128 8.57 -24.32 -7.29
N ILE A 129 9.06 -23.91 -8.48
CA ILE A 129 8.24 -23.83 -9.69
C ILE A 129 7.72 -25.22 -10.09
N ASN A 130 8.60 -26.22 -10.04
CA ASN A 130 8.27 -27.62 -10.36
C ASN A 130 7.31 -28.26 -9.35
N ASP A 131 7.37 -27.87 -8.08
CA ASP A 131 6.39 -28.28 -7.06
C ASP A 131 5.00 -27.70 -7.35
N LYS A 132 4.94 -26.40 -7.69
CA LYS A 132 3.67 -25.70 -7.92
C LYS A 132 3.03 -26.00 -9.27
N LYS A 133 3.80 -26.42 -10.27
CA LYS A 133 3.35 -26.77 -11.63
C LYS A 133 2.35 -25.76 -12.23
N PRO A 134 2.70 -24.46 -12.29
CA PRO A 134 1.81 -23.49 -12.93
C PRO A 134 1.71 -23.74 -14.44
N ASP A 135 0.53 -23.52 -15.02
CA ASP A 135 0.32 -23.58 -16.47
C ASP A 135 0.97 -22.39 -17.18
N ILE A 136 0.98 -21.22 -16.53
CA ILE A 136 1.59 -19.99 -17.02
C ILE A 136 2.49 -19.41 -15.93
N ILE A 137 3.74 -19.10 -16.26
CA ILE A 137 4.67 -18.41 -15.38
C ILE A 137 5.11 -17.07 -15.97
N SER A 138 5.05 -16.01 -15.16
CA SER A 138 5.62 -14.70 -15.43
C SER A 138 6.75 -14.43 -14.44
N MET A 139 7.99 -14.40 -14.93
CA MET A 139 9.18 -14.15 -14.11
C MET A 139 9.63 -12.68 -14.22
N GLN A 140 9.87 -12.01 -13.09
CA GLN A 140 10.52 -10.70 -13.05
C GLN A 140 11.96 -10.82 -12.56
N GLU A 141 12.79 -9.85 -12.96
CA GLU A 141 14.23 -9.88 -12.71
C GLU A 141 14.87 -11.20 -13.16
N TYR A 142 14.33 -11.78 -14.23
CA TYR A 142 14.93 -12.93 -14.89
C TYR A 142 16.19 -12.48 -15.61
N ARG A 143 17.26 -13.23 -15.40
CA ARG A 143 18.47 -13.13 -16.20
C ARG A 143 18.77 -14.52 -16.73
N GLN A 144 19.03 -14.59 -18.03
CA GLN A 144 19.60 -15.78 -18.63
C GLN A 144 21.05 -15.88 -18.13
N ASP A 145 21.32 -16.89 -17.31
CA ASP A 145 22.70 -17.25 -16.98
C ASP A 145 23.24 -18.05 -18.17
N GLU A 146 24.45 -17.73 -18.65
CA GLU A 146 25.06 -18.45 -19.79
C GLU A 146 25.65 -19.81 -19.37
N ASN A 147 25.67 -20.09 -18.06
CA ASN A 147 26.26 -21.30 -17.47
C ASN A 147 25.25 -22.23 -16.78
N ILE A 148 23.94 -22.03 -17.03
CA ILE A 148 22.87 -22.98 -16.70
C ILE A 148 22.17 -23.37 -18.01
#